data_AF-A0A4Q5LG25-F1
#
_entry.id   AF-A0A4Q5LG25-F1
#
_cell.length_a   1.000
_cell.length_b   1.000
_cell.length_c   1.000
_cell.angle_alpha   90.00
_cell.angle_beta   90.00
_cell.angle_gamma   90.00
#
_symmetry.space_group_name_H-M   'P 1'
#
loop_
_entity.id
_entity.type
_entity.pdbx_description
1 polymer ?
#
loop_
_entity_poly.entity_id
_entity_poly.type
_entity_poly.pdbx_seq_one_letter_code
_entity_poly.pdbx_strand_id
1 'polypeptide(L)'
;MLTTSVFLRTAALGVLLTGSTALSSCTTLIKPGKQFTAYQPALAPDYSLPASWAALPSRRDSADVVPRHTALRDEQQTARADVFYVHPTTFFKREAWNADLTDERLNRFTDGSVIRKQAGVFNSAGRIFAPRYRQATLYSFFDEQSDNGRRALDLAYGDVKAAFQYYLAHYNQGRPIIIASHSQGTFHATRLLHEFFDTNPKLRQQLVVAYLIGFKVKTDEYQAVRPCADSTQTGCYVTWNAVEWGNEYPPFAGGVATNPLTWKLDTMTASSALNHGGVPIGFDRIDTAVVDAKVHNGLLWIHPPKPLGYPRFLLPGQPQLRHSFHIADYGLFYMNLRQNAEARVRAWYSVSK
;
A
#
# COMPACT_ATOMS: atom_id res chain seq x y z
N MET A 1 65.10 -38.44 49.86
CA MET A 1 63.99 -38.34 50.84
C MET A 1 63.02 -37.30 50.31
N LEU A 2 61.75 -37.70 50.18
CA LEU A 2 60.76 -37.11 49.29
C LEU A 2 60.40 -35.66 49.63
N THR A 3 60.35 -34.86 48.56
CA THR A 3 59.81 -33.52 48.42
C THR A 3 58.27 -33.55 48.33
N THR A 4 57.60 -32.69 49.08
CA THR A 4 56.16 -32.39 48.89
C THR A 4 55.94 -30.88 49.04
N SER A 5 55.95 -30.17 47.91
CA SER A 5 55.34 -28.84 47.78
C SER A 5 53.93 -29.00 47.26
N VAL A 6 52.96 -28.56 48.06
CA VAL A 6 51.54 -28.50 47.69
C VAL A 6 51.32 -27.27 46.80
N PHE A 7 50.99 -27.50 45.53
CA PHE A 7 50.49 -26.47 44.62
C PHE A 7 48.98 -26.27 44.86
N LEU A 8 48.58 -25.11 45.39
CA LEU A 8 47.19 -24.65 45.32
C LEU A 8 46.88 -24.20 43.88
N ARG A 9 46.09 -24.99 43.16
CA ARG A 9 45.46 -24.57 41.90
C ARG A 9 44.17 -23.81 42.24
N THR A 10 44.16 -22.50 42.06
CA THR A 10 42.92 -21.71 42.01
C THR A 10 42.25 -21.96 40.66
N ALA A 11 41.15 -22.73 40.67
CA ALA A 11 40.27 -22.87 39.52
C ALA A 11 39.44 -21.58 39.39
N ALA A 12 39.79 -20.72 38.44
CA ALA A 12 38.93 -19.62 38.02
C ALA A 12 37.77 -20.21 37.20
N LEU A 13 36.58 -20.28 37.80
CA LEU A 13 35.35 -20.65 37.12
C LEU A 13 34.92 -19.48 36.23
N GLY A 14 35.33 -19.51 34.96
CA GLY A 14 34.84 -18.58 33.94
C GLY A 14 33.37 -18.85 33.65
N VAL A 15 32.47 -18.05 34.23
CA VAL A 15 31.07 -18.03 33.82
C VAL A 15 30.99 -17.26 32.50
N LEU A 16 31.06 -17.98 31.39
CA LEU A 16 30.62 -17.51 30.08
C LEU A 16 29.10 -17.36 30.12
N LEU A 17 28.62 -16.20 30.55
CA LEU A 17 27.26 -15.75 30.28
C LEU A 17 27.12 -15.49 28.78
N THR A 18 26.89 -16.54 28.01
CA THR A 18 26.24 -16.43 26.69
C THR A 18 24.76 -16.14 26.91
N GLY A 19 24.49 -14.95 27.44
CA GLY A 19 23.15 -14.41 27.54
C GLY A 19 22.71 -13.95 26.16
N SER A 20 22.21 -14.88 25.34
CA SER A 20 21.40 -14.57 24.18
C SER A 20 20.11 -13.91 24.67
N THR A 21 20.15 -12.60 24.90
CA THR A 21 18.96 -11.80 25.15
C THR A 21 18.18 -11.72 23.85
N ALA A 22 17.37 -12.75 23.59
CA ALA A 22 16.28 -12.68 22.63
C ALA A 22 15.29 -11.63 23.16
N LEU A 23 15.56 -10.36 22.86
CA LEU A 23 14.59 -9.28 22.92
C LEU A 23 13.44 -9.74 22.03
N SER A 24 12.44 -10.34 22.66
CA SER A 24 11.26 -10.86 21.99
C SER A 24 10.58 -9.65 21.38
N SER A 25 10.70 -9.48 20.06
CA SER A 25 10.11 -8.35 19.37
C SER A 25 8.62 -8.29 19.71
N CYS A 26 8.14 -7.13 20.18
CA CYS A 26 6.71 -6.93 20.49
C CYS A 26 5.82 -7.11 19.25
N THR A 27 6.37 -7.28 18.06
CA THR A 27 5.62 -7.68 16.85
C THR A 27 4.97 -9.06 17.03
N THR A 28 5.45 -9.87 17.97
CA THR A 28 4.79 -11.11 18.40
C THR A 28 3.40 -10.90 18.98
N LEU A 29 3.00 -9.69 19.39
CA LEU A 29 1.64 -9.41 19.88
C LEU A 29 0.55 -9.60 18.80
N ILE A 30 0.91 -9.44 17.52
CA ILE A 30 0.00 -9.62 16.39
C ILE A 30 0.27 -10.94 15.62
N LYS A 31 1.24 -11.74 16.06
CA LYS A 31 1.59 -13.04 15.44
C LYS A 31 0.46 -14.06 15.65
N PRO A 32 -0.04 -14.71 14.57
CA PRO A 32 -0.98 -15.81 14.71
C PRO A 32 -0.46 -16.98 15.56
N GLY A 33 -1.34 -17.58 16.36
CA GLY A 33 -0.96 -18.60 17.33
C GLY A 33 -0.63 -19.98 16.74
N LYS A 34 -1.06 -20.27 15.51
CA LYS A 34 -0.83 -21.56 14.83
C LYS A 34 -0.18 -21.35 13.45
N GLN A 35 0.33 -22.44 12.88
CA GLN A 35 0.80 -22.48 11.49
C GLN A 35 -0.37 -22.21 10.53
N PHE A 36 -0.09 -21.67 9.34
CA PHE A 36 -1.07 -21.40 8.30
C PHE A 36 -1.92 -22.64 7.97
N THR A 37 -1.28 -23.81 7.86
CA THR A 37 -1.94 -25.09 7.55
C THR A 37 -2.90 -25.59 8.62
N ALA A 38 -2.80 -25.07 9.84
CA ALA A 38 -3.71 -25.42 10.93
C ALA A 38 -5.03 -24.64 10.86
N TYR A 39 -5.10 -23.59 10.04
CA TYR A 39 -6.32 -22.84 9.79
C TYR A 39 -7.01 -23.34 8.53
N GLN A 40 -8.33 -23.46 8.59
CA GLN A 40 -9.16 -23.53 7.40
C GLN A 40 -9.45 -22.10 6.96
N PRO A 41 -9.01 -21.67 5.77
CA PRO A 41 -9.37 -20.34 5.28
C PRO A 41 -10.89 -20.18 5.19
N ALA A 42 -11.38 -18.98 5.49
CA ALA A 42 -12.77 -18.62 5.23
C ALA A 42 -13.10 -18.84 3.74
N LEU A 43 -14.40 -18.97 3.42
CA LEU A 43 -14.84 -19.19 2.04
C LEU A 43 -14.31 -18.11 1.09
N ALA A 44 -13.93 -18.53 -0.12
CA ALA A 44 -13.52 -17.60 -1.14
C ALA A 44 -14.69 -16.67 -1.53
N PRO A 45 -14.44 -15.38 -1.78
CA PRO A 45 -15.46 -14.46 -2.27
C PRO A 45 -15.96 -14.87 -3.67
N ASP A 46 -17.26 -14.77 -3.89
CA ASP A 46 -17.87 -14.87 -5.22
C ASP A 46 -18.05 -13.47 -5.81
N TYR A 47 -17.18 -13.09 -6.74
CA TYR A 47 -17.18 -11.75 -7.34
C TYR A 47 -18.35 -11.48 -8.29
N SER A 48 -19.20 -12.47 -8.57
CA SER A 48 -20.51 -12.21 -9.18
C SER A 48 -21.49 -11.52 -8.24
N LEU A 49 -21.27 -11.66 -6.93
CA LEU A 49 -22.08 -11.03 -5.90
C LEU A 49 -21.57 -9.62 -5.58
N PRO A 50 -22.43 -8.58 -5.61
CA PRO A 50 -22.04 -7.22 -5.21
C PRO A 50 -21.45 -7.12 -3.79
N ALA A 51 -21.82 -8.04 -2.88
CA ALA A 51 -21.32 -8.07 -1.51
C ALA A 51 -19.82 -8.40 -1.40
N SER A 52 -19.25 -9.07 -2.40
CA SER A 52 -17.81 -9.37 -2.50
C SER A 52 -16.98 -8.16 -2.95
N TRP A 53 -17.62 -7.00 -3.16
CA TRP A 53 -16.95 -5.76 -3.52
C TRP A 53 -17.08 -4.73 -2.37
N ALA A 54 -15.94 -4.17 -1.99
CA ALA A 54 -15.87 -3.05 -1.06
C ALA A 54 -16.35 -1.76 -1.73
N ALA A 55 -16.10 -1.61 -3.04
CA ALA A 55 -16.64 -0.53 -3.87
C ALA A 55 -17.13 -1.03 -5.24
N LEU A 56 -18.31 -0.55 -5.66
CA LEU A 56 -18.83 -0.72 -7.02
C LEU A 56 -19.47 0.59 -7.51
N PRO A 57 -19.25 1.03 -8.75
CA PRO A 57 -19.77 2.32 -9.23
C PRO A 57 -21.30 2.38 -9.32
N SER A 58 -21.96 1.22 -9.35
CA SER A 58 -23.42 1.09 -9.38
C SER A 58 -24.06 1.10 -7.99
N ARG A 59 -23.28 1.23 -6.92
CA ARG A 59 -23.75 1.17 -5.53
C ARG A 59 -23.21 2.36 -4.77
N ARG A 60 -24.06 2.99 -3.95
CA ARG A 60 -23.60 4.00 -3.02
C ARG A 60 -22.73 3.36 -1.93
N ASP A 61 -21.47 3.75 -1.82
CA ASP A 61 -20.55 3.23 -0.81
C ASP A 61 -19.48 4.25 -0.38
N SER A 62 -18.45 3.76 0.32
CA SER A 62 -17.44 4.65 0.93
C SER A 62 -16.52 5.30 -0.10
N ALA A 63 -16.37 4.73 -1.31
CA ALA A 63 -15.54 5.30 -2.35
C ALA A 63 -16.15 6.58 -2.95
N ASP A 64 -17.45 6.81 -2.78
CA ASP A 64 -18.16 8.00 -3.28
C ASP A 64 -17.97 9.22 -2.37
N VAL A 65 -17.41 9.02 -1.17
CA VAL A 65 -17.35 10.07 -0.16
C VAL A 65 -16.12 10.94 -0.35
N VAL A 66 -16.34 12.25 -0.40
CA VAL A 66 -15.28 13.27 -0.42
C VAL A 66 -15.07 13.89 0.98
N PRO A 67 -13.92 14.53 1.25
CA PRO A 67 -13.67 15.20 2.52
C PRO A 67 -14.77 16.23 2.82
N ARG A 68 -15.22 16.27 4.09
CA ARG A 68 -16.28 17.21 4.50
C ARG A 68 -15.80 18.65 4.34
N HIS A 69 -16.75 19.58 4.25
CA HIS A 69 -16.46 21.01 4.16
C HIS A 69 -15.60 21.38 2.92
N THR A 70 -15.72 20.60 1.84
CA THR A 70 -15.05 20.87 0.56
C THR A 70 -16.05 21.02 -0.59
N ALA A 71 -15.59 21.60 -1.69
CA ALA A 71 -16.33 21.67 -2.94
C ALA A 71 -16.22 20.41 -3.81
N LEU A 72 -15.45 19.40 -3.38
CA LEU A 72 -15.26 18.16 -4.14
C LEU A 72 -16.57 17.41 -4.32
N ARG A 73 -16.66 16.60 -5.37
CA ARG A 73 -17.83 15.79 -5.73
C ARG A 73 -17.38 14.43 -6.24
N ASP A 74 -18.24 13.44 -6.07
CA ASP A 74 -18.13 12.15 -6.76
C ASP A 74 -18.61 12.33 -8.20
N GLU A 75 -17.76 11.95 -9.16
CA GLU A 75 -17.99 12.09 -10.60
C GLU A 75 -17.93 10.73 -11.32
N GLN A 76 -18.02 9.61 -10.58
CA GLN A 76 -17.93 8.27 -11.17
C GLN A 76 -18.94 8.01 -12.28
N GLN A 77 -20.15 8.59 -12.20
CA GLN A 77 -21.21 8.41 -13.19
C GLN A 77 -20.83 8.91 -14.59
N THR A 78 -20.03 9.98 -14.68
CA THR A 78 -19.59 10.58 -15.95
C THR A 78 -18.15 10.20 -16.28
N ALA A 79 -17.47 9.46 -15.39
CA ALA A 79 -16.08 9.11 -15.55
C ALA A 79 -15.85 8.28 -16.82
N ARG A 80 -14.71 8.53 -17.48
CA ARG A 80 -14.33 7.90 -18.76
C ARG A 80 -13.28 6.81 -18.62
N ALA A 81 -12.74 6.62 -17.42
CA ALA A 81 -11.85 5.52 -17.09
C ALA A 81 -12.45 4.69 -15.96
N ASP A 82 -11.80 3.57 -15.66
CA ASP A 82 -12.07 2.76 -14.50
C ASP A 82 -10.85 2.74 -13.59
N VAL A 83 -11.08 2.58 -12.28
CA VAL A 83 -10.05 2.45 -11.26
C VAL A 83 -10.25 1.11 -10.60
N PHE A 84 -9.31 0.18 -10.79
CA PHE A 84 -9.26 -1.05 -10.03
C PHE A 84 -8.37 -0.82 -8.81
N TYR A 85 -9.00 -0.67 -7.64
CA TYR A 85 -8.33 -0.32 -6.40
C TYR A 85 -8.10 -1.54 -5.50
N VAL A 86 -6.84 -1.87 -5.22
CA VAL A 86 -6.47 -2.94 -4.28
C VAL A 86 -6.10 -2.33 -2.94
N HIS A 87 -6.97 -2.49 -1.95
CA HIS A 87 -6.82 -1.89 -0.63
C HIS A 87 -5.65 -2.51 0.17
N PRO A 88 -5.08 -1.82 1.17
CA PRO A 88 -4.07 -2.39 2.06
C PRO A 88 -4.71 -3.38 3.06
N THR A 89 -3.90 -4.04 3.88
CA THR A 89 -4.45 -4.82 5.00
C THR A 89 -4.98 -3.91 6.10
N THR A 90 -6.20 -4.19 6.54
CA THR A 90 -6.81 -3.62 7.77
C THR A 90 -6.97 -4.70 8.85
N PHE A 91 -6.46 -5.91 8.59
CA PHE A 91 -6.52 -7.05 9.49
C PHE A 91 -5.23 -7.13 10.30
N PHE A 92 -5.32 -6.75 11.58
CA PHE A 92 -4.20 -6.73 12.53
C PHE A 92 -4.33 -7.81 13.60
N LYS A 93 -5.36 -8.65 13.51
CA LYS A 93 -5.64 -9.62 14.55
C LYS A 93 -4.78 -10.88 14.38
N ARG A 94 -4.72 -11.66 15.46
CA ARG A 94 -3.85 -12.84 15.59
C ARG A 94 -4.59 -14.18 15.59
N GLU A 95 -5.91 -14.15 15.42
CA GLU A 95 -6.71 -15.38 15.49
C GLU A 95 -6.58 -16.20 14.20
N ALA A 96 -6.21 -15.58 13.07
CA ALA A 96 -6.01 -16.25 11.78
C ALA A 96 -4.93 -15.54 10.95
N TRP A 97 -4.45 -16.21 9.90
CA TRP A 97 -3.52 -15.63 8.92
C TRP A 97 -4.21 -14.75 7.87
N ASN A 98 -5.47 -15.03 7.55
CA ASN A 98 -6.26 -14.28 6.58
C ASN A 98 -7.59 -13.86 7.21
N ALA A 99 -8.08 -12.69 6.81
CA ALA A 99 -9.36 -12.17 7.24
C ALA A 99 -10.53 -13.04 6.78
N ASP A 100 -11.52 -13.18 7.65
CA ASP A 100 -12.85 -13.68 7.27
C ASP A 100 -13.68 -12.51 6.73
N LEU A 101 -14.24 -12.68 5.53
CA LEU A 101 -15.07 -11.66 4.88
C LEU A 101 -16.46 -11.54 5.51
N THR A 102 -16.87 -12.45 6.39
CA THR A 102 -18.09 -12.29 7.19
C THR A 102 -17.87 -11.44 8.45
N ASP A 103 -16.63 -11.03 8.78
CA ASP A 103 -16.37 -10.09 9.88
C ASP A 103 -16.82 -8.68 9.50
N GLU A 104 -18.07 -8.35 9.84
CA GLU A 104 -18.64 -7.05 9.53
C GLU A 104 -17.90 -5.89 10.19
N ARG A 105 -17.27 -6.09 11.37
CA ARG A 105 -16.54 -5.02 12.05
C ARG A 105 -15.27 -4.69 11.25
N LEU A 106 -14.57 -5.72 10.78
CA LEU A 106 -13.44 -5.55 9.89
C LEU A 106 -13.86 -4.87 8.59
N ASN A 107 -14.94 -5.33 7.95
CA ASN A 107 -15.45 -4.73 6.72
C ASN A 107 -15.82 -3.25 6.90
N ARG A 108 -16.57 -2.90 7.96
CA ARG A 108 -16.88 -1.49 8.28
C ARG A 108 -15.64 -0.65 8.50
N PHE A 109 -14.61 -1.21 9.15
CA PHE A 109 -13.34 -0.52 9.32
C PHE A 109 -12.62 -0.31 7.99
N THR A 110 -12.53 -1.33 7.12
CA THR A 110 -11.97 -1.20 5.76
C THR A 110 -12.68 -0.12 4.96
N ASP A 111 -14.01 -0.15 4.95
CA ASP A 111 -14.84 0.78 4.19
C ASP A 111 -14.65 2.22 4.68
N GLY A 112 -14.81 2.45 5.99
CA GLY A 112 -14.71 3.77 6.61
C GLY A 112 -13.28 4.35 6.69
N SER A 113 -12.25 3.53 6.47
CA SER A 113 -10.85 3.93 6.46
C SER A 113 -10.30 4.01 5.04
N VAL A 114 -9.83 2.90 4.48
CA VAL A 114 -9.00 2.87 3.28
C VAL A 114 -9.81 2.99 1.99
N ILE A 115 -11.03 2.45 1.94
CA ILE A 115 -11.92 2.68 0.79
C ILE A 115 -12.31 4.16 0.73
N ARG A 116 -12.76 4.71 1.86
CA ARG A 116 -13.12 6.13 1.95
C ARG A 116 -11.98 7.09 1.64
N LYS A 117 -10.80 6.87 2.23
CA LYS A 117 -9.71 7.87 2.26
C LYS A 117 -8.66 7.67 1.18
N GLN A 118 -8.57 6.47 0.59
CA GLN A 118 -7.57 6.14 -0.43
C GLN A 118 -8.25 5.86 -1.77
N ALA A 119 -9.23 4.94 -1.84
CA ALA A 119 -9.95 4.68 -3.09
C ALA A 119 -10.73 5.92 -3.57
N GLY A 120 -11.45 6.59 -2.67
CA GLY A 120 -12.26 7.77 -2.97
C GLY A 120 -11.49 8.97 -3.52
N VAL A 121 -10.15 8.99 -3.42
CA VAL A 121 -9.31 10.00 -4.06
C VAL A 121 -9.56 10.03 -5.58
N PHE A 122 -9.81 8.86 -6.17
CA PHE A 122 -9.97 8.68 -7.62
C PHE A 122 -11.40 8.84 -8.13
N ASN A 123 -12.37 9.17 -7.27
CA ASN A 123 -13.79 9.24 -7.67
C ASN A 123 -14.13 10.44 -8.59
N SER A 124 -13.15 11.29 -8.92
CA SER A 124 -13.26 12.25 -10.04
C SER A 124 -12.66 11.76 -11.37
N ALA A 125 -11.83 10.72 -11.34
CA ALA A 125 -11.07 10.28 -12.51
C ALA A 125 -11.66 9.01 -13.16
N GLY A 126 -12.23 8.11 -12.36
CA GLY A 126 -12.68 6.81 -12.85
C GLY A 126 -13.75 6.16 -11.99
N ARG A 127 -14.51 5.24 -12.61
CA ARG A 127 -15.42 4.33 -11.92
C ARG A 127 -14.63 3.39 -11.01
N ILE A 128 -14.88 3.37 -9.70
CA ILE A 128 -14.06 2.62 -8.74
C ILE A 128 -14.61 1.21 -8.54
N PHE A 129 -13.74 0.23 -8.75
CA PHE A 129 -13.96 -1.17 -8.43
C PHE A 129 -12.92 -1.58 -7.38
N ALA A 130 -13.37 -1.92 -6.18
CA ALA A 130 -12.48 -2.37 -5.10
C ALA A 130 -12.99 -3.71 -4.55
N PRO A 131 -12.27 -4.83 -4.73
CA PRO A 131 -12.72 -6.11 -4.22
C PRO A 131 -12.55 -6.21 -2.71
N ARG A 132 -13.45 -6.95 -2.05
CA ARG A 132 -13.11 -7.57 -0.76
C ARG A 132 -12.31 -8.82 -1.05
N TYR A 133 -11.19 -8.98 -0.38
CA TYR A 133 -10.36 -10.18 -0.48
C TYR A 133 -9.92 -10.61 0.91
N ARG A 134 -9.60 -11.89 1.10
CA ARG A 134 -9.17 -12.44 2.39
C ARG A 134 -7.77 -11.95 2.73
N GLN A 135 -7.65 -10.66 3.04
CA GLN A 135 -6.42 -9.95 3.31
C GLN A 135 -5.58 -10.68 4.35
N ALA A 136 -4.29 -10.84 4.06
CA ALA A 136 -3.37 -11.46 5.00
C ALA A 136 -3.15 -10.51 6.18
N THR A 137 -3.02 -11.05 7.39
CA THR A 137 -2.74 -10.27 8.60
C THR A 137 -1.44 -9.48 8.44
N LEU A 138 -1.37 -8.30 9.04
CA LEU A 138 -0.17 -7.44 8.97
C LEU A 138 1.11 -8.19 9.36
N TYR A 139 1.04 -9.13 10.31
CA TYR A 139 2.19 -9.94 10.72
C TYR A 139 2.83 -10.73 9.55
N SER A 140 2.10 -11.00 8.47
CA SER A 140 2.61 -11.73 7.30
C SER A 140 3.83 -11.06 6.65
N PHE A 141 3.99 -9.74 6.79
CA PHE A 141 5.16 -9.00 6.30
C PHE A 141 6.38 -9.06 7.24
N PHE A 142 6.20 -9.61 8.45
CA PHE A 142 7.23 -9.73 9.49
C PHE A 142 7.49 -11.21 9.86
N ASP A 143 6.91 -12.14 9.10
CA ASP A 143 7.14 -13.57 9.27
C ASP A 143 8.43 -13.98 8.54
N GLU A 144 9.57 -13.65 9.13
CA GLU A 144 10.89 -13.91 8.54
C GLU A 144 11.36 -15.37 8.74
N GLN A 145 10.71 -16.10 9.65
CA GLN A 145 11.18 -17.42 10.11
C GLN A 145 10.38 -18.59 9.53
N SER A 146 9.27 -18.33 8.84
CA SER A 146 8.41 -19.37 8.32
C SER A 146 7.74 -18.96 7.00
N ASP A 147 7.05 -19.92 6.39
CA ASP A 147 6.37 -19.71 5.11
C ASP A 147 4.92 -19.24 5.26
N ASN A 148 4.45 -19.04 6.49
CA ASN A 148 3.03 -18.81 6.75
C ASN A 148 2.55 -17.47 6.18
N GLY A 149 3.34 -16.41 6.39
CA GLY A 149 3.06 -15.08 5.86
C GLY A 149 3.00 -15.08 4.34
N ARG A 150 3.96 -15.75 3.67
CA ARG A 150 3.96 -15.88 2.20
C ARG A 150 2.71 -16.62 1.71
N ARG A 151 2.36 -17.76 2.32
CA ARG A 151 1.16 -18.52 1.96
C ARG A 151 -0.14 -17.75 2.17
N ALA A 152 -0.21 -16.94 3.23
CA ALA A 152 -1.33 -16.05 3.49
C ALA A 152 -1.46 -14.97 2.42
N LEU A 153 -0.33 -14.35 2.02
CA LEU A 153 -0.27 -13.37 0.93
C LEU A 153 -0.62 -14.01 -0.42
N ASP A 154 -0.20 -15.24 -0.70
CA ASP A 154 -0.56 -15.96 -1.93
C ASP A 154 -2.05 -16.26 -2.01
N LEU A 155 -2.67 -16.67 -0.89
CA LEU A 155 -4.12 -16.85 -0.82
C LEU A 155 -4.86 -15.53 -1.09
N ALA A 156 -4.44 -14.45 -0.43
CA ALA A 156 -5.01 -13.12 -0.63
C ALA A 156 -4.86 -12.64 -2.09
N TYR A 157 -3.72 -12.90 -2.72
CA TYR A 157 -3.51 -12.58 -4.14
C TYR A 157 -4.46 -13.37 -5.05
N GLY A 158 -4.72 -14.64 -4.75
CA GLY A 158 -5.68 -15.46 -5.52
C GLY A 158 -7.07 -14.80 -5.62
N ASP A 159 -7.54 -14.24 -4.51
CA ASP A 159 -8.80 -13.47 -4.46
C ASP A 159 -8.72 -12.18 -5.30
N VAL A 160 -7.66 -11.38 -5.15
CA VAL A 160 -7.45 -10.14 -5.93
C VAL A 160 -7.40 -10.44 -7.43
N LYS A 161 -6.72 -11.51 -7.83
CA LYS A 161 -6.65 -11.98 -9.22
C LYS A 161 -8.03 -12.38 -9.74
N ALA A 162 -8.79 -13.16 -8.98
CA ALA A 162 -10.14 -13.57 -9.36
C ALA A 162 -11.07 -12.36 -9.52
N ALA A 163 -10.98 -11.37 -8.63
CA ALA A 163 -11.71 -10.11 -8.77
C ALA A 163 -11.35 -9.37 -10.05
N PHE A 164 -10.06 -9.23 -10.35
CA PHE A 164 -9.60 -8.51 -11.53
C PHE A 164 -10.06 -9.20 -12.82
N GLN A 165 -9.99 -10.53 -12.87
CA GLN A 165 -10.51 -11.32 -13.99
C GLN A 165 -12.02 -11.12 -14.17
N TYR A 166 -12.79 -11.15 -13.08
CA TYR A 166 -14.23 -10.86 -13.14
C TYR A 166 -14.51 -9.43 -13.63
N TYR A 167 -13.77 -8.45 -13.12
CA TYR A 167 -13.86 -7.06 -13.55
C TYR A 167 -13.60 -6.89 -15.05
N LEU A 168 -12.53 -7.49 -15.57
CA LEU A 168 -12.23 -7.43 -17.00
C LEU A 168 -13.32 -8.07 -17.85
N ALA A 169 -13.86 -9.21 -17.42
CA ALA A 169 -14.86 -9.97 -18.18
C ALA A 169 -16.26 -9.32 -18.15
N HIS A 170 -16.65 -8.70 -17.04
CA HIS A 170 -18.04 -8.31 -16.79
C HIS A 170 -18.27 -6.79 -16.71
N TYR A 171 -17.25 -5.99 -16.33
CA TYR A 171 -17.44 -4.56 -16.02
C TYR A 171 -16.64 -3.61 -16.92
N ASN A 172 -15.39 -3.96 -17.26
CA ASN A 172 -14.46 -3.03 -17.92
C ASN A 172 -14.92 -2.62 -19.33
N GLN A 173 -15.43 -3.56 -20.13
CA GLN A 173 -15.91 -3.31 -21.50
C GLN A 173 -14.90 -2.56 -22.39
N GLY A 174 -13.60 -2.78 -22.19
CA GLY A 174 -12.51 -2.17 -22.96
C GLY A 174 -12.16 -0.73 -22.57
N ARG A 175 -12.67 -0.24 -21.43
CA ARG A 175 -12.38 1.12 -20.94
C ARG A 175 -10.93 1.24 -20.43
N PRO A 176 -10.33 2.44 -20.49
CA PRO A 176 -9.01 2.67 -19.93
C PRO A 176 -9.00 2.45 -18.41
N ILE A 177 -7.90 1.89 -17.90
CA ILE A 177 -7.78 1.36 -16.54
C ILE A 177 -6.68 2.11 -15.79
N ILE A 178 -7.02 2.59 -14.59
CA ILE A 178 -6.08 2.95 -13.54
C ILE A 178 -5.98 1.76 -12.59
N ILE A 179 -4.77 1.27 -12.34
CA ILE A 179 -4.50 0.35 -11.22
C ILE A 179 -4.05 1.21 -10.05
N ALA A 180 -4.74 1.14 -8.90
CA ALA A 180 -4.34 1.89 -7.72
C ALA A 180 -4.29 0.99 -6.51
N SER A 181 -3.32 1.21 -5.63
CA SER A 181 -3.13 0.34 -4.48
C SER A 181 -2.38 1.01 -3.34
N HIS A 182 -2.41 0.36 -2.17
CA HIS A 182 -1.57 0.74 -1.03
C HIS A 182 -1.02 -0.49 -0.29
N SER A 183 0.23 -0.43 0.19
CA SER A 183 0.81 -1.44 1.11
C SER A 183 0.67 -2.88 0.56
N GLN A 184 -0.03 -3.77 1.27
CA GLN A 184 -0.35 -5.13 0.79
C GLN A 184 -1.06 -5.13 -0.57
N GLY A 185 -1.94 -4.17 -0.82
CA GLY A 185 -2.56 -4.02 -2.13
C GLY A 185 -1.53 -3.74 -3.22
N THR A 186 -0.46 -3.01 -2.91
CA THR A 186 0.64 -2.78 -3.86
C THR A 186 1.47 -4.03 -4.08
N PHE A 187 1.74 -4.81 -3.03
CA PHE A 187 2.34 -6.14 -3.18
C PHE A 187 1.54 -7.01 -4.16
N HIS A 188 0.20 -7.01 -4.07
CA HIS A 188 -0.67 -7.72 -5.00
C HIS A 188 -0.76 -7.07 -6.40
N ALA A 189 -0.86 -5.74 -6.48
CA ALA A 189 -0.97 -5.02 -7.73
C ALA A 189 0.31 -5.13 -8.58
N THR A 190 1.49 -5.20 -7.96
CA THR A 190 2.74 -5.49 -8.66
C THR A 190 2.68 -6.83 -9.38
N ARG A 191 2.25 -7.90 -8.69
CA ARG A 191 2.06 -9.22 -9.32
C ARG A 191 0.96 -9.22 -10.39
N LEU A 192 -0.12 -8.47 -10.17
CA LEU A 192 -1.19 -8.29 -11.16
C LEU A 192 -0.68 -7.61 -12.44
N LEU A 193 0.16 -6.58 -12.34
CA LEU A 193 0.78 -5.93 -13.51
C LEU A 193 1.67 -6.88 -14.30
N HIS A 194 2.48 -7.70 -13.63
CA HIS A 194 3.27 -8.77 -14.25
C HIS A 194 2.40 -9.72 -15.06
N GLU A 195 1.36 -10.26 -14.42
CA GLU A 195 0.56 -11.33 -15.02
C GLU A 195 -0.38 -10.84 -16.13
N PHE A 196 -0.87 -9.60 -16.06
CA PHE A 196 -1.93 -9.12 -16.95
C PHE A 196 -1.51 -8.02 -17.92
N PHE A 197 -0.58 -7.13 -17.55
CA PHE A 197 -0.24 -5.97 -18.37
C PHE A 197 1.11 -6.12 -19.05
N ASP A 198 2.14 -6.58 -18.32
CA ASP A 198 3.50 -6.63 -18.85
C ASP A 198 3.63 -7.62 -20.02
N THR A 199 2.91 -8.74 -19.94
CA THR A 199 2.88 -9.80 -20.96
C THR A 199 1.82 -9.61 -22.04
N ASN A 200 0.91 -8.64 -21.92
CA ASN A 200 -0.22 -8.45 -22.83
C ASN A 200 -0.25 -7.03 -23.42
N PRO A 201 0.26 -6.83 -24.66
CA PRO A 201 0.27 -5.52 -25.30
C PRO A 201 -1.11 -4.86 -25.41
N LYS A 202 -2.18 -5.63 -25.65
CA LYS A 202 -3.54 -5.09 -25.80
C LYS A 202 -4.06 -4.54 -24.48
N LEU A 203 -3.89 -5.25 -23.37
CA LEU A 203 -4.30 -4.75 -22.07
C LEU A 203 -3.41 -3.59 -21.61
N ARG A 204 -2.11 -3.65 -21.90
CA ARG A 204 -1.16 -2.56 -21.64
C ARG A 204 -1.55 -1.23 -22.32
N GLN A 205 -2.11 -1.27 -23.52
CA GLN A 205 -2.65 -0.07 -24.17
C GLN A 205 -3.82 0.56 -23.39
N GLN A 206 -4.58 -0.22 -22.62
CA GLN A 206 -5.64 0.30 -21.77
C GLN A 206 -5.12 0.89 -20.46
N LEU A 207 -3.86 0.66 -20.08
CA LEU A 207 -3.31 1.18 -18.83
C LEU A 207 -3.11 2.70 -18.91
N VAL A 208 -3.88 3.45 -18.14
CA VAL A 208 -3.66 4.88 -17.93
C VAL A 208 -2.41 5.06 -17.08
N VAL A 209 -2.40 4.46 -15.88
CA VAL A 209 -1.29 4.53 -14.92
C VAL A 209 -1.50 3.48 -13.83
N ALA A 210 -0.41 3.01 -13.23
CA ALA A 210 -0.44 2.26 -11.98
C ALA A 210 0.10 3.09 -10.80
N TYR A 211 -0.75 3.42 -9.82
CA TYR A 211 -0.37 4.06 -8.55
C TYR A 211 -0.06 2.97 -7.51
N LEU A 212 1.20 2.54 -7.48
CA LEU A 212 1.73 1.44 -6.65
C LEU A 212 2.28 1.95 -5.32
N ILE A 213 1.43 2.52 -4.46
CA ILE A 213 1.89 3.32 -3.31
C ILE A 213 2.14 2.44 -2.08
N GLY A 214 3.10 2.77 -1.23
CA GLY A 214 3.29 2.10 0.06
C GLY A 214 3.98 0.72 -0.01
N PHE A 215 4.60 0.33 -1.11
CA PHE A 215 5.45 -0.87 -1.12
C PHE A 215 6.59 -0.69 -2.11
N LYS A 216 7.69 -1.43 -1.93
CA LYS A 216 8.83 -1.35 -2.83
C LYS A 216 8.45 -1.88 -4.21
N VAL A 217 8.74 -1.10 -5.24
CA VAL A 217 8.72 -1.50 -6.65
C VAL A 217 10.08 -1.18 -7.24
N LYS A 218 10.69 -2.12 -7.96
CA LYS A 218 12.02 -1.90 -8.56
C LYS A 218 11.92 -1.12 -9.87
N THR A 219 13.03 -0.59 -10.36
CA THR A 219 13.08 0.09 -11.68
C THR A 219 12.97 -0.91 -12.84
N ASP A 220 13.57 -2.08 -12.65
CA ASP A 220 13.53 -3.23 -13.55
C ASP A 220 12.40 -4.21 -13.20
N GLU A 221 11.38 -3.74 -12.47
CA GLU A 221 10.27 -4.58 -12.01
C GLU A 221 9.61 -5.30 -13.18
N TYR A 222 9.43 -4.62 -14.31
CA TYR A 222 8.73 -5.15 -15.48
C TYR A 222 9.60 -5.08 -16.75
N GLN A 223 9.29 -5.92 -17.73
CA GLN A 223 9.95 -5.90 -19.03
C GLN A 223 9.54 -4.69 -19.86
N ALA A 224 8.26 -4.32 -19.80
CA ALA A 224 7.62 -3.40 -20.73
C ALA A 224 7.03 -2.17 -20.03
N VAL A 225 6.45 -2.33 -18.84
CA VAL A 225 5.90 -1.22 -18.03
C VAL A 225 7.05 -0.51 -17.29
N ARG A 226 7.12 0.82 -17.36
CA ARG A 226 8.22 1.63 -16.79
C ARG A 226 7.72 2.67 -15.78
N PRO A 227 8.58 3.18 -14.88
CA PRO A 227 8.24 4.34 -14.08
C PRO A 227 7.82 5.52 -14.96
N CYS A 228 6.82 6.29 -14.52
CA CYS A 228 6.42 7.49 -15.24
C CYS A 228 7.52 8.57 -15.17
N ALA A 229 7.84 9.17 -16.31
CA ALA A 229 8.81 10.25 -16.48
C ALA A 229 8.22 11.63 -16.12
N ASP A 230 6.90 11.79 -16.26
CA ASP A 230 6.20 13.05 -15.97
C ASP A 230 4.75 12.82 -15.47
N SER A 231 4.05 13.92 -15.24
CA SER A 231 2.68 13.98 -14.68
C SER A 231 1.59 13.47 -15.63
N THR A 232 1.87 13.33 -16.92
CA THR A 232 0.88 13.01 -17.96
C THR A 232 1.19 11.76 -18.79
N GLN A 233 2.40 11.20 -18.67
CA GLN A 233 2.73 9.91 -19.31
C GLN A 233 1.71 8.84 -18.95
N THR A 234 1.36 7.98 -19.89
CA THR A 234 0.44 6.85 -19.66
C THR A 234 1.13 5.51 -19.90
N GLY A 235 0.48 4.40 -19.50
CA GLY A 235 1.07 3.06 -19.63
C GLY A 235 2.28 2.82 -18.71
N CYS A 236 2.39 3.61 -17.64
CA CYS A 236 3.53 3.63 -16.72
C CYS A 236 3.07 3.47 -15.25
N TYR A 237 4.00 3.39 -14.30
CA TYR A 237 3.70 3.35 -12.87
C TYR A 237 4.37 4.46 -12.08
N VAL A 238 3.76 4.83 -10.96
CA VAL A 238 4.34 5.69 -9.92
C VAL A 238 4.26 4.98 -8.59
N THR A 239 5.18 5.30 -7.67
CA THR A 239 5.20 4.72 -6.34
C THR A 239 5.90 5.65 -5.37
N TRP A 240 5.55 5.61 -4.09
CA TRP A 240 6.33 6.23 -3.02
C TRP A 240 5.96 5.59 -1.69
N ASN A 241 6.81 5.84 -0.69
CA ASN A 241 6.53 5.61 0.71
C ASN A 241 7.10 6.79 1.50
N ALA A 242 6.21 7.55 2.16
CA ALA A 242 6.59 8.77 2.84
C ALA A 242 7.28 8.47 4.18
N VAL A 243 8.43 9.10 4.42
CA VAL A 243 9.18 8.99 5.66
C VAL A 243 9.74 10.36 6.03
N GLU A 244 9.87 10.61 7.33
CA GLU A 244 10.50 11.81 7.84
C GLU A 244 11.93 11.96 7.29
N TRP A 245 12.25 13.17 6.85
CA TRP A 245 13.53 13.54 6.26
C TRP A 245 14.72 13.05 7.10
N GLY A 246 15.74 12.52 6.42
CA GLY A 246 16.95 12.00 7.05
C GLY A 246 16.81 10.61 7.67
N ASN A 247 15.66 9.94 7.50
CA ASN A 247 15.48 8.56 7.95
C ASN A 247 15.49 7.59 6.76
N GLU A 248 16.27 6.54 6.90
CA GLU A 248 16.36 5.44 5.94
C GLU A 248 15.45 4.28 6.34
N TYR A 249 15.06 3.50 5.34
CA TYR A 249 14.45 2.20 5.57
C TYR A 249 15.04 1.18 4.59
N PRO A 250 16.06 0.40 5.02
CA PRO A 250 16.84 -0.47 4.13
C PRO A 250 16.04 -1.39 3.21
N PRO A 251 14.87 -1.95 3.61
CA PRO A 251 14.06 -2.75 2.69
C PRO A 251 13.70 -2.02 1.39
N PHE A 252 13.52 -0.69 1.41
CA PHE A 252 13.17 0.11 0.23
C PHE A 252 14.36 0.55 -0.62
N ALA A 253 15.60 0.36 -0.14
CA ALA A 253 16.80 0.79 -0.85
C ALA A 253 16.87 0.24 -2.29
N GLY A 254 17.24 1.10 -3.24
CA GLY A 254 17.25 0.77 -4.67
C GLY A 254 15.87 0.57 -5.31
N GLY A 255 14.77 0.89 -4.62
CA GLY A 255 13.43 0.98 -5.20
C GLY A 255 13.21 2.27 -5.98
N VAL A 256 12.11 2.31 -6.73
CA VAL A 256 11.60 3.54 -7.35
C VAL A 256 10.87 4.36 -6.30
N ALA A 257 11.03 5.69 -6.36
CA ALA A 257 10.12 6.63 -5.72
C ALA A 257 9.84 7.79 -6.67
N THR A 258 8.58 8.21 -6.71
CA THR A 258 8.07 9.35 -7.47
C THR A 258 7.74 10.45 -6.48
N ASN A 259 8.18 11.67 -6.76
CA ASN A 259 7.77 12.84 -5.99
C ASN A 259 6.35 13.26 -6.41
N PRO A 260 5.30 13.10 -5.59
CA PRO A 260 3.92 13.43 -5.98
C PRO A 260 3.66 14.94 -6.12
N LEU A 261 4.62 15.79 -5.71
CA LEU A 261 4.56 17.24 -5.92
C LEU A 261 5.00 17.64 -7.33
N THR A 262 5.85 16.85 -7.99
CA THR A 262 6.41 17.16 -9.32
C THR A 262 6.14 16.08 -10.37
N TRP A 263 5.73 14.89 -9.93
CA TRP A 263 5.58 13.66 -10.71
C TRP A 263 6.88 13.19 -11.39
N LYS A 264 8.03 13.54 -10.80
CA LYS A 264 9.36 13.18 -11.28
C LYS A 264 10.04 12.17 -10.37
N LEU A 265 11.07 11.52 -10.91
CA LEU A 265 11.93 10.55 -10.22
C LEU A 265 13.25 11.17 -9.75
N ASP A 266 13.50 12.43 -10.10
CA ASP A 266 14.73 13.13 -9.72
C ASP A 266 14.81 13.37 -8.21
N THR A 267 16.01 13.67 -7.74
CA THR A 267 16.30 13.88 -6.31
C THR A 267 16.24 15.35 -5.92
N MET A 268 15.59 16.20 -6.73
CA MET A 268 15.41 17.61 -6.37
C MET A 268 14.37 17.73 -5.26
N THR A 269 14.63 18.65 -4.34
CA THR A 269 13.66 19.03 -3.32
C THR A 269 12.52 19.82 -3.96
N ALA A 270 11.29 19.36 -3.79
CA ALA A 270 10.08 20.06 -4.19
C ALA A 270 9.52 20.83 -2.99
N SER A 271 9.32 22.14 -3.14
CA SER A 271 8.74 23.00 -2.12
C SER A 271 7.31 22.57 -1.75
N SER A 272 6.93 22.72 -0.48
CA SER A 272 5.56 22.47 -0.04
C SER A 272 4.53 23.35 -0.76
N ALA A 273 4.93 24.47 -1.37
CA ALA A 273 4.03 25.27 -2.22
C ALA A 273 3.40 24.48 -3.38
N LEU A 274 4.01 23.37 -3.79
CA LEU A 274 3.47 22.46 -4.81
C LEU A 274 2.48 21.42 -4.25
N ASN A 275 2.29 21.36 -2.93
CA ASN A 275 1.27 20.53 -2.30
C ASN A 275 -0.07 21.25 -2.37
N HIS A 276 -0.90 20.83 -3.33
CA HIS A 276 -2.19 21.43 -3.63
C HIS A 276 -3.28 21.09 -2.61
N GLY A 277 -3.01 20.17 -1.68
CA GLY A 277 -3.95 19.81 -0.65
C GLY A 277 -3.73 18.41 -0.09
N GLY A 278 -3.35 18.33 1.18
CA GLY A 278 -3.50 17.12 1.97
C GLY A 278 -4.88 17.04 2.62
N VAL A 279 -5.29 15.83 2.98
CA VAL A 279 -6.50 15.55 3.74
C VAL A 279 -6.11 14.76 5.00
N PRO A 280 -6.39 15.27 6.21
CA PRO A 280 -6.07 14.60 7.45
C PRO A 280 -6.94 13.36 7.67
N ILE A 281 -6.56 12.50 8.61
CA ILE A 281 -7.29 11.28 8.96
C ILE A 281 -8.74 11.55 9.41
N GLY A 282 -9.04 12.76 9.90
CA GLY A 282 -10.40 13.21 10.22
C GLY A 282 -11.32 13.33 8.99
N PHE A 283 -10.73 13.45 7.79
CA PHE A 283 -11.43 13.54 6.51
C PHE A 283 -12.45 14.70 6.45
N ASP A 284 -12.08 15.82 7.05
CA ASP A 284 -12.95 16.95 7.40
C ASP A 284 -12.51 18.29 6.81
N ARG A 285 -11.36 18.34 6.10
CA ARG A 285 -10.83 19.55 5.46
C ARG A 285 -9.76 19.22 4.42
N ILE A 286 -9.29 20.24 3.73
CA ILE A 286 -8.10 20.23 2.86
C ILE A 286 -7.08 21.21 3.45
N ASP A 287 -5.87 20.73 3.72
CA ASP A 287 -4.75 21.57 4.16
C ASP A 287 -3.81 21.80 2.95
N THR A 288 -3.53 23.04 2.56
CA THR A 288 -2.54 23.32 1.49
C THR A 288 -1.13 23.41 2.06
N ALA A 289 -0.12 23.19 1.21
CA ALA A 289 1.29 23.33 1.58
C ALA A 289 1.73 22.47 2.78
N VAL A 290 1.16 21.26 2.88
CA VAL A 290 1.30 20.37 4.06
C VAL A 290 2.74 19.91 4.28
N VAL A 291 3.39 19.45 3.20
CA VAL A 291 4.76 18.90 3.22
C VAL A 291 5.50 19.29 1.96
N ASP A 292 6.81 19.48 2.09
CA ASP A 292 7.77 19.41 1.00
C ASP A 292 8.11 17.93 0.72
N ALA A 293 8.79 17.65 -0.39
CA ALA A 293 9.13 16.28 -0.72
C ALA A 293 10.41 16.15 -1.54
N LYS A 294 11.18 15.09 -1.30
CA LYS A 294 12.37 14.71 -2.06
C LYS A 294 12.45 13.19 -2.21
N VAL A 295 12.73 12.71 -3.42
CA VAL A 295 13.05 11.30 -3.64
C VAL A 295 14.42 10.99 -3.06
N HIS A 296 14.50 9.93 -2.25
CA HIS A 296 15.75 9.46 -1.67
C HIS A 296 15.73 7.93 -1.51
N ASN A 297 16.60 7.23 -2.24
CA ASN A 297 16.85 5.78 -2.05
C ASN A 297 15.58 4.90 -2.02
N GLY A 298 14.63 5.12 -2.95
CA GLY A 298 13.36 4.38 -3.00
C GLY A 298 12.30 4.82 -1.99
N LEU A 299 12.58 5.89 -1.23
CA LEU A 299 11.67 6.54 -0.29
C LEU A 299 11.34 7.96 -0.75
N LEU A 300 10.28 8.52 -0.16
CA LEU A 300 9.92 9.92 -0.29
C LEU A 300 10.16 10.61 1.05
N TRP A 301 11.24 11.37 1.13
CA TRP A 301 11.54 12.20 2.28
C TRP A 301 10.63 13.41 2.32
N ILE A 302 10.06 13.65 3.49
CA ILE A 302 9.21 14.82 3.78
C ILE A 302 9.62 15.41 5.12
N HIS A 303 9.52 16.74 5.29
CA HIS A 303 9.47 17.28 6.64
C HIS A 303 8.10 16.98 7.27
N PRO A 304 8.05 16.74 8.60
CA PRO A 304 6.79 16.46 9.27
C PRO A 304 5.74 17.55 9.00
N PRO A 305 4.49 17.15 8.72
CA PRO A 305 3.43 18.10 8.42
C PRO A 305 3.16 19.01 9.62
N LYS A 306 3.08 20.33 9.39
CA LYS A 306 2.74 21.29 10.45
C LYS A 306 1.29 21.11 10.93
N PRO A 307 0.28 20.95 10.04
CA PRO A 307 -1.07 20.66 10.48
C PRO A 307 -1.16 19.26 11.10
N LEU A 308 -1.97 19.12 12.15
CA LEU A 308 -2.23 17.83 12.79
C LEU A 308 -3.15 16.95 11.94
N GLY A 309 -3.13 15.64 12.20
CA GLY A 309 -4.04 14.68 11.57
C GLY A 309 -3.41 13.82 10.48
N TYR A 310 -2.09 13.88 10.30
CA TYR A 310 -1.32 12.99 9.42
C TYR A 310 -0.51 12.03 10.29
N PRO A 311 -1.04 10.83 10.59
CA PRO A 311 -0.44 9.94 11.58
C PRO A 311 0.84 9.28 11.05
N ARG A 312 1.77 9.04 11.97
CA ARG A 312 2.92 8.15 11.75
C ARG A 312 2.50 6.68 11.84
N PHE A 313 3.26 5.79 11.22
CA PHE A 313 3.03 4.36 11.31
C PHE A 313 3.70 3.76 12.55
N LEU A 314 2.95 3.66 13.64
CA LEU A 314 3.44 3.11 14.90
C LEU A 314 3.10 1.62 14.98
N LEU A 315 4.13 0.77 15.04
CA LEU A 315 3.98 -0.67 15.18
C LEU A 315 4.87 -1.20 16.32
N PRO A 316 4.28 -1.80 17.38
CA PRO A 316 5.06 -2.41 18.45
C PRO A 316 6.10 -3.42 17.94
N GLY A 317 7.33 -3.31 18.44
CA GLY A 317 8.45 -4.16 18.02
C GLY A 317 9.15 -3.73 16.73
N GLN A 318 8.70 -2.64 16.10
CA GLN A 318 9.32 -2.05 14.90
C GLN A 318 9.60 -0.55 15.11
N PRO A 319 10.50 -0.16 16.04
CA PRO A 319 10.73 1.23 16.42
C PRO A 319 11.17 2.13 15.25
N GLN A 320 11.83 1.58 14.24
CA GLN A 320 12.24 2.32 13.03
C GLN A 320 11.04 2.85 12.24
N LEU A 321 9.85 2.23 12.34
CA LEU A 321 8.66 2.67 11.63
C LEU A 321 8.04 3.95 12.23
N ARG A 322 8.47 4.39 13.43
CA ARG A 322 7.99 5.65 14.02
C ARG A 322 8.25 6.88 13.14
N HIS A 323 9.20 6.79 12.22
CA HIS A 323 9.52 7.85 11.25
C HIS A 323 8.71 7.78 9.96
N SER A 324 7.98 6.68 9.74
CA SER A 324 7.17 6.46 8.55
C SER A 324 5.82 7.19 8.64
N PHE A 325 5.41 7.77 7.53
CA PHE A 325 4.08 8.32 7.29
C PHE A 325 3.26 7.42 6.36
N HIS A 326 3.60 6.13 6.27
CA HIS A 326 2.97 5.15 5.37
C HIS A 326 1.43 5.13 5.44
N ILE A 327 0.83 5.26 6.63
CA ILE A 327 -0.65 5.33 6.77
C ILE A 327 -1.22 6.60 6.12
N ALA A 328 -0.43 7.67 6.04
CA ALA A 328 -0.81 8.97 5.51
C ALA A 328 -0.39 9.19 4.05
N ASP A 329 0.21 8.20 3.35
CA ASP A 329 0.74 8.37 1.98
C ASP A 329 -0.27 9.01 1.01
N TYR A 330 -1.52 8.57 1.03
CA TYR A 330 -2.60 9.14 0.22
C TYR A 330 -3.08 10.49 0.78
N GLY A 331 -3.21 10.60 2.10
CA GLY A 331 -3.72 11.81 2.76
C GLY A 331 -2.79 13.00 2.56
N LEU A 332 -1.47 12.82 2.65
CA LEU A 332 -0.47 13.88 2.50
C LEU A 332 -0.51 14.60 1.15
N PHE A 333 -0.97 13.90 0.10
CA PHE A 333 -0.92 14.37 -1.29
C PHE A 333 -2.28 14.26 -2.00
N TYR A 334 -3.39 14.18 -1.24
CA TYR A 334 -4.73 13.85 -1.73
C TYR A 334 -5.12 14.62 -3.01
N MET A 335 -4.97 15.94 -3.00
CA MET A 335 -5.33 16.79 -4.13
C MET A 335 -4.37 16.63 -5.31
N ASN A 336 -3.07 16.50 -5.05
CA ASN A 336 -2.09 16.21 -6.10
C ASN A 336 -2.45 14.90 -6.81
N LEU A 337 -2.75 13.82 -6.07
CA LEU A 337 -3.15 12.54 -6.64
C LEU A 337 -4.43 12.66 -7.46
N ARG A 338 -5.47 13.27 -6.89
CA ARG A 338 -6.76 13.46 -7.55
C ARG A 338 -6.63 14.17 -8.89
N GLN A 339 -5.92 15.31 -8.90
CA GLN A 339 -5.68 16.10 -10.10
C GLN A 339 -4.82 15.34 -11.11
N ASN A 340 -3.83 14.58 -10.66
CA ASN A 340 -2.97 13.80 -11.54
C ASN A 340 -3.72 12.66 -12.23
N ALA A 341 -4.59 11.95 -11.51
CA ALA A 341 -5.41 10.89 -12.09
C ALA A 341 -6.30 11.44 -13.21
N GLU A 342 -6.98 12.58 -12.97
CA GLU A 342 -7.77 13.26 -14.00
C GLU A 342 -6.91 13.68 -15.21
N ALA A 343 -5.72 14.23 -14.96
CA ALA A 343 -4.80 14.66 -16.02
C ALA A 343 -4.32 13.49 -16.88
N ARG A 344 -3.97 12.34 -16.28
CA ARG A 344 -3.55 11.15 -17.02
C ARG A 344 -4.68 10.52 -17.80
N VAL A 345 -5.91 10.50 -17.26
CA VAL A 345 -7.09 10.06 -18.03
C VAL A 345 -7.30 10.95 -19.25
N ARG A 346 -7.21 12.28 -19.11
CA ARG A 346 -7.27 13.20 -20.25
C ARG A 346 -6.14 12.93 -21.26
N ALA A 347 -4.91 12.77 -20.79
CA ALA A 347 -3.75 12.51 -21.65
C ALA A 347 -3.88 11.19 -22.43
N TRP A 348 -4.39 10.12 -21.80
CA TRP A 348 -4.62 8.83 -22.45
C TRP A 348 -5.53 8.96 -23.67
N TYR A 349 -6.61 9.73 -23.56
CA TYR A 349 -7.54 9.98 -24.66
C TYR A 349 -7.01 10.92 -25.73
N SER A 350 -5.99 11.74 -25.44
CA SER A 350 -5.36 12.62 -26.42
C SER A 350 -4.35 11.89 -27.31
N VAL A 351 -3.74 10.81 -26.82
CA VAL A 351 -2.74 9.99 -27.55
C VAL A 351 -3.39 8.79 -28.26
N SER A 352 -4.56 8.35 -27.79
CA SER A 352 -5.29 7.20 -28.36
C SER A 352 -6.24 7.55 -29.51
N LYS A 353 -6.26 8.82 -29.92
CA LYS A 353 -6.87 9.29 -31.18
C LYS A 353 -5.77 9.42 -32.22
#